data_AF-A0A2E9NQ42-F1
#
_entry.id   AF-A0A2E9NQ42-F1
#
_cell.length_a   1.000
_cell.length_b   1.000
_cell.length_c   1.000
_cell.angle_alpha   90.00
_cell.angle_beta   90.00
_cell.angle_gamma   90.00
#
_symmetry.space_group_name_H-M   'P 1'
#
loop_
_entity.id
_entity.type
_entity.pdbx_description
1 polymer ?
#
loop_
_entity_poly.entity_id
_entity_poly.type
_entity_poly.pdbx_seq_one_letter_code
_entity_poly.pdbx_strand_id
1 'polypeptide(L)'
;MLDGQAMDWTAGAGRLTLEVRSIAPEAQTLRVVINGESRDEIALADHEWHVLDYALSEGSDPALGPRVELWADPPYEPGGGDGRRLGVMTRGLAWAE
;
A
#
# COMPACT_ATOMS: atom_id res chain seq x y z
N MET A 1 31.47 -6.70 -23.56
CA MET A 1 30.15 -7.21 -23.12
C MET A 1 30.17 -7.18 -21.62
N LEU A 2 29.38 -6.29 -21.00
CA LEU A 2 29.18 -6.29 -19.54
C LEU A 2 27.88 -7.05 -19.31
N ASP A 3 27.97 -8.19 -18.63
CA ASP A 3 26.80 -8.96 -18.18
C ASP A 3 26.05 -8.11 -17.15
N GLY A 4 24.91 -7.57 -17.55
CA GLY A 4 23.99 -6.90 -16.64
C GLY A 4 23.34 -7.94 -15.75
N GLN A 5 23.86 -8.12 -14.53
CA GLN A 5 23.16 -8.90 -13.51
C GLN A 5 21.86 -8.18 -13.15
N ALA A 6 20.73 -8.76 -13.55
CA ALA A 6 19.46 -8.41 -12.95
C ALA A 6 19.53 -8.78 -11.46
N MET A 7 19.50 -7.80 -10.57
CA MET A 7 19.28 -8.04 -9.15
C MET A 7 17.82 -8.44 -8.97
N ASP A 8 17.62 -9.72 -8.71
CA ASP A 8 16.33 -10.30 -8.36
C ASP A 8 16.07 -10.00 -6.88
N TRP A 9 15.31 -8.94 -6.60
CA TRP A 9 14.90 -8.59 -5.23
C TRP A 9 13.63 -9.38 -4.89
N THR A 10 13.78 -10.64 -4.52
CA THR A 10 12.70 -11.39 -3.87
C THR A 10 12.65 -10.94 -2.42
N ALA A 11 11.73 -10.02 -2.09
CA ALA A 11 11.47 -9.68 -0.70
C ALA A 11 10.86 -10.92 0.00
N GLY A 12 11.59 -11.50 0.96
CA GLY A 12 11.11 -12.61 1.77
C GLY A 12 10.01 -12.20 2.75
N ALA A 13 9.60 -13.14 3.61
CA ALA A 13 8.82 -12.80 4.81
C ALA A 13 9.53 -11.70 5.62
N GLY A 14 8.76 -10.87 6.31
CA GLY A 14 9.33 -9.72 7.00
C GLY A 14 8.29 -8.83 7.66
N ARG A 15 8.67 -7.59 7.92
CA ARG A 15 7.81 -6.56 8.49
C ARG A 15 7.76 -5.36 7.55
N LEU A 16 6.56 -4.95 7.19
CA LEU A 16 6.28 -3.73 6.44
C LEU A 16 5.81 -2.65 7.41
N THR A 17 6.46 -1.48 7.35
CA THR A 17 5.94 -0.26 7.96
C THR A 17 5.73 0.79 6.86
N LEU A 18 4.57 1.44 6.87
CA LEU A 18 4.20 2.48 5.92
C LEU A 18 3.29 3.50 6.59
N GLU A 19 3.46 4.77 6.27
CA GLU A 19 2.51 5.80 6.68
C GLU A 19 1.55 6.14 5.53
N VAL A 20 0.26 6.30 5.84
CA VAL A 20 -0.80 6.61 4.89
C VAL A 20 -1.63 7.80 5.35
N ARG A 21 -2.18 8.56 4.40
CA ARG A 21 -3.18 9.60 4.69
C ARG A 21 -4.19 9.74 3.56
N SER A 22 -5.40 10.18 3.88
CA SER A 22 -6.37 10.60 2.86
C SER A 22 -5.94 11.92 2.22
N ILE A 23 -6.18 12.02 0.92
CA ILE A 23 -6.12 13.28 0.16
C ILE A 23 -7.48 13.79 -0.26
N ALA A 24 -8.52 12.98 -0.04
CA ALA A 24 -9.90 13.38 -0.28
C ALA A 24 -10.32 14.41 0.77
N PRO A 25 -11.10 15.43 0.39
CA PRO A 25 -11.69 16.36 1.35
C PRO A 25 -12.79 15.69 2.20
N GLU A 26 -13.38 14.59 1.72
CA GLU A 26 -14.31 13.76 2.47
C GLU A 26 -13.60 12.58 3.16
N ALA A 27 -14.27 12.03 4.19
CA ALA A 27 -13.79 10.83 4.87
C ALA A 27 -13.75 9.63 3.91
N GLN A 28 -12.66 8.87 3.99
CA GLN A 28 -12.49 7.61 3.26
C GLN A 28 -12.26 6.47 4.25
N THR A 29 -12.55 5.27 3.81
CA THR A 29 -12.17 4.02 4.45
C THR A 29 -11.07 3.38 3.63
N LEU A 30 -9.92 3.12 4.25
CA LEU A 30 -8.82 2.38 3.67
C LEU A 30 -8.94 0.91 4.04
N ARG A 31 -9.12 0.05 3.04
CA ARG A 31 -8.99 -1.40 3.21
C ARG A 31 -7.58 -1.84 2.81
N VAL A 32 -6.93 -2.59 3.69
CA VAL A 32 -5.62 -3.19 3.44
C VAL A 32 -5.80 -4.66 3.12
N VAL A 33 -5.30 -5.08 1.96
CA VAL A 33 -5.34 -6.47 1.50
C VAL A 33 -3.91 -6.96 1.36
N ILE A 34 -3.58 -8.09 2.00
CA ILE A 34 -2.24 -8.69 1.95
C ILE A 34 -2.37 -10.10 1.41
N ASN A 35 -1.65 -10.39 0.32
CA ASN A 35 -1.71 -11.65 -0.41
C ASN A 35 -3.15 -12.05 -0.78
N GLY A 36 -3.98 -11.08 -1.16
CA GLY A 36 -5.38 -11.26 -1.54
C GLY A 36 -6.36 -11.40 -0.36
N GLU A 37 -5.89 -11.39 0.89
CA GLU A 37 -6.72 -11.47 2.08
C GLU A 37 -6.90 -10.08 2.72
N SER A 38 -8.14 -9.70 3.04
CA SER A 38 -8.41 -8.47 3.78
C SER A 38 -7.82 -8.57 5.18
N ARG A 39 -6.90 -7.67 5.52
CA ARG A 39 -6.22 -7.62 6.83
C ARG A 39 -6.81 -6.58 7.75
N ASP A 40 -7.14 -5.41 7.21
CA ASP A 40 -7.53 -4.27 8.02
C ASP A 40 -8.46 -3.31 7.28
N GLU A 41 -9.20 -2.51 8.04
CA GLU A 41 -10.07 -1.45 7.54
C GLU A 41 -9.97 -0.22 8.46
N ILE A 42 -9.46 0.88 7.91
CA ILE A 42 -9.07 2.08 8.67
C ILE A 42 -9.88 3.27 8.19
N ALA A 43 -10.57 3.94 9.11
CA ALA A 43 -11.23 5.20 8.81
C ALA A 43 -10.19 6.33 8.70
N LEU A 44 -10.13 6.96 7.53
CA LEU A 44 -9.34 8.16 7.23
C LEU A 44 -10.30 9.35 7.18
N ALA A 45 -10.71 9.83 8.35
CA ALA A 45 -11.70 10.91 8.49
C ALA A 45 -11.10 12.31 8.31
N ASP A 46 -9.78 12.41 8.26
CA ASP A 46 -9.01 13.64 8.17
C ASP A 46 -7.75 13.44 7.29
N HIS A 47 -6.86 14.43 7.31
CA HIS A 47 -5.61 14.43 6.57
C HIS A 47 -4.40 14.03 7.44
N GLU A 48 -4.63 13.40 8.59
CA GLU A 48 -3.55 12.92 9.47
C GLU A 48 -2.85 11.70 8.88
N TRP A 49 -1.61 11.49 9.30
CA TRP A 49 -0.81 10.33 8.91
C TRP A 49 -1.08 9.18 9.87
N HIS A 50 -1.52 8.05 9.33
CA HIS A 50 -1.70 6.80 10.06
C HIS A 50 -0.54 5.86 9.76
N VAL A 51 0.03 5.26 10.81
CA VAL A 51 1.09 4.26 10.67
C VAL A 51 0.44 2.89 10.45
N LEU A 52 0.80 2.24 9.37
CA LEU A 52 0.51 0.84 9.06
C LEU A 52 1.75 0.01 9.39
N ASP A 53 1.55 -1.07 10.13
CA ASP A 53 2.63 -1.94 10.57
C ASP A 53 2.19 -3.40 10.52
N TYR A 54 2.69 -4.15 9.54
CA TYR A 54 2.24 -5.50 9.24
C TYR A 54 3.40 -6.49 9.22
N ALA A 55 3.22 -7.61 9.91
CA ALA A 55 4.02 -8.81 9.65
C ALA A 55 3.55 -9.44 8.34
N LEU A 56 4.48 -9.72 7.44
CA LEU A 56 4.24 -10.28 6.13
C LEU A 56 4.80 -11.69 6.08
N SER A 57 3.92 -12.63 5.72
CA SER A 57 4.34 -13.97 5.33
C SER A 57 4.80 -13.95 3.88
N GLU A 58 5.53 -14.99 3.47
CA GLU A 58 5.77 -15.23 2.05
C GLU A 58 4.45 -15.19 1.26
N GLY A 59 4.50 -14.59 0.08
CA GLY A 59 3.38 -14.54 -0.84
C GLY A 59 2.98 -15.94 -1.30
N SER A 60 1.74 -16.09 -1.79
CA SER A 60 1.30 -17.34 -2.43
C SER A 60 2.09 -17.66 -3.71
N ASP A 61 2.67 -16.63 -4.33
CA ASP A 61 3.65 -16.75 -5.41
C ASP A 61 5.05 -16.35 -4.88
N PRO A 62 5.95 -17.33 -4.65
CA PRO A 62 7.30 -17.05 -4.17
C PRO A 62 8.14 -16.18 -5.10
N ALA A 63 7.81 -16.12 -6.40
CA ALA A 63 8.54 -15.32 -7.37
C ALA A 63 8.20 -13.82 -7.29
N LEU A 64 7.02 -13.49 -6.76
CA LEU A 64 6.55 -12.10 -6.65
C LEU A 64 6.70 -11.53 -5.23
N GLY A 65 6.93 -12.40 -4.25
CA GLY A 65 6.96 -12.02 -2.84
C GLY A 65 5.57 -11.59 -2.32
N PRO A 66 5.50 -11.10 -1.08
CA PRO A 66 4.28 -10.57 -0.49
C PRO A 66 3.73 -9.36 -1.26
N ARG A 67 2.43 -9.39 -1.53
CA ARG A 67 1.70 -8.29 -2.19
C ARG A 67 0.81 -7.58 -1.17
N VAL A 68 0.93 -6.26 -1.11
CA VAL A 68 0.09 -5.39 -0.28
C VAL A 68 -0.69 -4.43 -1.18
N GLU A 69 -2.00 -4.40 -1.01
CA GLU A 69 -2.92 -3.56 -1.78
C GLU A 69 -3.71 -2.65 -0.84
N LEU A 70 -3.80 -1.38 -1.22
CA LEU A 70 -4.47 -0.32 -0.47
C LEU A 70 -5.65 0.18 -1.27
N TRP A 71 -6.87 0.01 -0.73
CA TRP A 71 -8.11 0.39 -1.40
C TRP A 71 -8.83 1.47 -0.59
N ALA A 72 -8.97 2.66 -1.16
CA ALA A 72 -9.75 3.75 -0.56
C ALA A 72 -11.19 3.76 -1.10
N ASP A 73 -12.17 3.82 -0.20
CA ASP A 73 -13.60 3.88 -0.50
C ASP A 73 -14.32 4.93 0.40
N PRO A 74 -15.13 5.86 -0.14
CA PRO A 74 -15.35 6.08 -1.55
C PRO A 74 -14.07 6.56 -2.24
N PRO A 75 -13.90 6.32 -3.54
CA PRO A 75 -12.79 6.89 -4.26
C PRO A 75 -12.87 8.39 -4.39
N TYR A 76 -11.71 9.03 -4.43
CA TYR A 76 -11.63 10.46 -4.64
C TYR A 76 -11.30 10.80 -6.09
N GLU A 77 -12.13 11.65 -6.68
CA GLU A 77 -11.92 12.21 -8.02
C GLU A 77 -11.89 13.73 -7.87
N PRO A 78 -10.72 14.39 -8.02
CA PRO A 78 -10.64 15.84 -7.90
C PRO A 78 -11.56 16.50 -8.92
N GLY A 79 -12.35 17.47 -8.47
CA GLY A 79 -13.22 18.29 -9.31
C GLY A 79 -12.40 19.14 -10.29
N GLY A 80 -11.99 18.56 -11.40
CA GLY A 80 -11.15 19.19 -12.42
C GLY A 80 -11.24 18.55 -13.80
N GLY A 81 -12.11 17.54 -13.97
CA GLY A 81 -12.42 16.94 -15.28
C GLY A 81 -11.29 16.10 -15.89
N ASP A 82 -10.20 15.85 -15.16
CA ASP A 82 -9.07 15.06 -15.66
C ASP A 82 -9.30 13.53 -15.55
N GLY A 83 -10.41 13.11 -14.94
CA GLY A 83 -10.83 11.71 -14.81
C GLY A 83 -9.92 10.86 -13.93
N ARG A 84 -9.01 11.47 -13.15
CA ARG A 84 -8.09 10.71 -12.31
C ARG A 84 -8.76 10.34 -10.99
N ARG A 85 -8.79 9.03 -10.71
CA ARG A 85 -9.12 8.49 -9.39
C ARG A 85 -7.87 8.45 -8.54
N LEU A 86 -7.90 9.14 -7.42
CA LEU A 86 -6.82 9.17 -6.45
C LEU A 86 -7.16 8.28 -5.25
N GLY A 87 -6.15 7.59 -4.74
CA GLY A 87 -6.23 6.77 -3.53
C GLY A 87 -5.73 7.54 -2.31
N VAL A 88 -4.90 6.87 -1.51
CA VAL A 88 -4.20 7.48 -0.38
C VAL A 88 -2.82 8.00 -0.78
N MET A 89 -2.28 8.96 -0.03
CA MET A 89 -0.85 9.24 -0.05
C MET A 89 -0.12 8.28 0.86
N THR A 90 1.09 7.90 0.45
CA THR A 90 1.96 7.00 1.21
C THR A 90 3.33 7.65 1.43
N ARG A 91 3.98 7.35 2.56
CA ARG A 91 5.38 7.73 2.83
C ARG A 91 6.04 6.78 3.82
N GLY A 92 7.35 6.93 4.01
CA GLY A 92 8.07 6.21 5.07
C GLY A 92 8.09 4.70 4.88
N LEU A 93 8.07 4.23 3.63
CA LEU A 93 8.11 2.81 3.31
C LEU A 93 9.40 2.19 3.86
N ALA A 94 9.24 1.25 4.79
CA ALA A 94 10.33 0.46 5.35
C ALA A 94 10.00 -1.02 5.27
N TRP A 95 11.02 -1.81 4.90
CA TRP A 95 10.97 -3.26 4.89
C TRP A 95 12.07 -3.80 5.81
N ALA A 96 11.71 -4.64 6.77
CA ALA A 96 12.64 -5.36 7.61
C ALA A 96 12.45 -6.87 7.41
N GLU A 97 13.55 -7.62 7.41
CA GLU A 97 13.57 -9.10 7.38
C GLU A 97 13.45 -9.69 8.79
#